data_AF-A0A6P0IS60-F1
#
_entry.id   AF-A0A6P0IS60-F1
#
_cell.length_a   1.000
_cell.length_b   1.000
_cell.length_c   1.000
_cell.angle_alpha   90.00
_cell.angle_beta   90.00
_cell.angle_gamma   90.00
#
_symmetry.space_group_name_H-M   'P 1'
#
loop_
_entity.id
_entity.type
_entity.pdbx_description
1 polymer ?
#
loop_
_entity_poly.entity_id
_entity_poly.type
_entity_poly.pdbx_seq_one_letter_code
_entity_poly.pdbx_strand_id
1 'polypeptide(L)'
;HFGFFELDCLLIHGSTVSVSDELTPETLPWKMLDRLQRVQANYLFCGRSGQVFEYQLQGGSVNSSVMTLDRQQPVQTITAPKRRVVGVGNVGKEPGKATYTLYSPNTDFLEFKTVFYGKKKGYGN
;
A
#
# COMPACT_ATOMS: atom_id res chain seq x y z
N HIS A 1 17.78 8.34 -3.16
CA HIS A 1 16.32 8.47 -3.19
C HIS A 1 15.77 7.10 -3.59
N PHE A 2 15.04 6.39 -2.72
CA PHE A 2 14.74 4.96 -2.93
C PHE A 2 13.23 4.73 -3.08
N GLY A 3 12.66 5.33 -4.12
CA GLY A 3 11.25 5.20 -4.45
C GLY A 3 10.91 6.02 -5.69
N PHE A 4 9.86 5.62 -6.39
CA PHE A 4 9.36 6.27 -7.59
C PHE A 4 7.92 6.74 -7.31
N PHE A 5 7.62 8.01 -7.58
CA PHE A 5 6.30 8.59 -7.36
C PHE A 5 5.76 9.13 -8.68
N GLU A 6 4.67 8.55 -9.16
CA GLU A 6 4.02 8.96 -10.41
C GLU A 6 2.55 8.53 -10.40
N LEU A 7 1.66 9.31 -11.03
CA LEU A 7 0.23 9.01 -11.14
C LEU A 7 -0.42 8.61 -9.81
N ASP A 8 -0.07 9.34 -8.73
CA ASP A 8 -0.58 9.11 -7.36
C ASP A 8 -0.21 7.74 -6.76
N CYS A 9 0.82 7.11 -7.32
CA CYS A 9 1.39 5.86 -6.89
C CYS A 9 2.82 6.08 -6.39
N LEU A 10 3.09 5.62 -5.17
CA LEU A 10 4.45 5.50 -4.65
C LEU A 10 4.89 4.04 -4.73
N LEU A 11 5.93 3.78 -5.51
CA LEU A 11 6.61 2.49 -5.58
C LEU A 11 7.88 2.55 -4.74
N ILE A 12 7.95 1.70 -3.72
CA ILE A 12 9.09 1.58 -2.82
C ILE A 12 9.39 0.11 -2.54
N HIS A 13 10.65 -0.25 -2.30
CA HIS A 13 10.93 -1.64 -1.96
C HIS A 13 10.42 -1.98 -0.55
N GLY A 14 10.85 -1.25 0.48
CA GLY A 14 10.42 -1.46 1.86
C GLY A 14 9.15 -0.69 2.20
N SER A 15 9.28 0.27 3.11
CA SER A 15 8.21 1.20 3.47
C SER A 15 8.70 2.65 3.44
N THR A 16 7.79 3.57 3.70
CA THR A 16 8.05 5.02 3.82
C THR A 16 8.93 5.39 5.01
N VAL A 17 9.24 4.43 5.89
CA VAL A 17 10.17 4.59 7.02
C VAL A 17 11.56 4.05 6.69
N SER A 18 11.66 2.88 6.04
CA SER A 18 12.95 2.27 5.72
C SER A 18 12.83 1.27 4.57
N VAL A 19 13.90 1.15 3.79
CA VAL A 19 14.03 0.17 2.70
C VAL A 19 14.05 -1.28 3.19
N SER A 20 14.42 -1.49 4.46
CA SER A 20 14.47 -2.81 5.10
C SER A 20 13.18 -3.16 5.85
N ASP A 21 12.23 -2.23 5.97
CA ASP A 21 10.95 -2.49 6.64
C ASP A 21 10.06 -3.36 5.74
N GLU A 22 9.59 -4.48 6.27
CA GLU A 22 8.74 -5.42 5.54
C GLU A 22 7.29 -5.21 5.93
N LEU A 23 6.45 -4.90 4.94
CA LEU A 23 4.99 -4.86 5.09
C LEU A 23 4.42 -6.19 4.58
N THR A 24 3.55 -6.80 5.38
CA THR A 24 2.94 -8.11 5.16
C THR A 24 1.43 -8.04 5.46
N PRO A 25 0.63 -9.05 5.05
CA PRO A 25 -0.79 -9.11 5.41
C PRO A 25 -1.06 -9.01 6.92
N GLU A 26 -0.14 -9.51 7.74
CA GLU A 26 -0.22 -9.55 9.20
C GLU A 26 0.29 -8.27 9.88
N THR A 27 0.79 -7.31 9.09
CA THR A 27 1.25 -6.03 9.62
C THR A 27 0.09 -5.29 10.29
N LEU A 28 0.32 -4.84 11.52
CA LEU A 28 -0.71 -4.20 12.32
C LEU A 28 -1.34 -2.98 11.62
N PRO A 29 -2.67 -2.80 11.68
CA PRO A 29 -3.38 -1.71 11.01
C PRO A 29 -2.81 -0.31 11.27
N TRP A 30 -2.44 0.00 12.51
CA TRP A 30 -1.88 1.30 12.87
C TRP A 30 -0.49 1.54 12.26
N LYS A 31 0.31 0.46 12.06
CA LYS A 31 1.60 0.56 11.38
C LYS A 31 1.37 0.83 9.89
N MET A 32 0.41 0.16 9.26
CA MET A 32 0.02 0.45 7.87
C MET A 32 -0.46 1.89 7.72
N LEU A 33 -1.30 2.37 8.64
CA LEU A 33 -1.78 3.75 8.66
C LEU A 33 -0.62 4.75 8.78
N ASP A 34 0.31 4.55 9.72
CA ASP A 34 1.50 5.40 9.85
C ASP A 34 2.32 5.44 8.54
N ARG A 35 2.52 4.30 7.88
CA ARG A 35 3.24 4.26 6.59
C ARG A 35 2.53 5.05 5.51
N LEU A 36 1.21 4.94 5.43
CA LEU A 36 0.37 5.67 4.48
C LEU A 36 0.31 7.18 4.77
N GLN A 37 0.28 7.59 6.03
CA GLN A 37 0.16 9.01 6.42
C GLN A 37 1.45 9.81 6.14
N ARG A 38 2.61 9.14 6.09
CA ARG A 38 3.90 9.75 5.78
C ARG A 38 4.03 10.18 4.31
N VAL A 39 3.10 9.79 3.45
CA VAL A 39 3.12 10.09 2.02
C VAL A 39 1.77 10.61 1.55
N GLN A 40 1.81 11.37 0.46
CA GLN A 40 0.61 11.94 -0.15
C GLN A 40 0.12 11.11 -1.35
N ALA A 41 0.51 9.82 -1.44
CA ALA A 41 0.05 8.89 -2.46
C ALA A 41 -1.23 8.18 -2.00
N ASN A 42 -2.17 7.95 -2.92
CA ASN A 42 -3.29 7.05 -2.67
C ASN A 42 -2.91 5.57 -2.81
N TYR A 43 -1.85 5.25 -3.55
CA TYR A 43 -1.34 3.88 -3.70
C TYR A 43 0.10 3.78 -3.23
N LEU A 44 0.36 2.88 -2.28
CA LEU A 44 1.69 2.54 -1.82
C LEU A 44 2.02 1.11 -2.25
N PHE A 45 2.87 0.95 -3.26
CA PHE A 45 3.37 -0.35 -3.70
C PHE A 45 4.66 -0.68 -2.95
N CYS A 46 4.70 -1.84 -2.30
CA CYS A 46 5.85 -2.36 -1.56
C CYS A 46 6.24 -3.76 -2.04
N GLY A 47 7.54 -4.06 -2.05
CA GLY A 47 8.07 -5.33 -2.59
C GLY A 47 8.92 -6.15 -1.63
N ARG A 48 9.34 -5.59 -0.49
CA ARG A 48 10.39 -6.17 0.36
C ARG A 48 10.02 -7.52 0.95
N SER A 49 8.78 -7.68 1.40
CA SER A 49 8.30 -8.96 1.95
C SER A 49 8.23 -10.07 0.89
N GLY A 50 8.04 -9.68 -0.38
CA GLY A 50 7.80 -10.58 -1.50
C GLY A 50 6.41 -11.24 -1.46
N GLN A 51 5.50 -10.76 -0.62
CA GLN A 51 4.14 -11.27 -0.50
C GLN A 51 3.18 -10.44 -1.35
N VAL A 52 2.15 -11.08 -1.91
CA VAL A 52 1.03 -10.37 -2.56
C VAL A 52 -0.05 -10.08 -1.55
N PHE A 53 -0.48 -8.82 -1.49
CA PHE A 53 -1.62 -8.42 -0.67
C PHE A 53 -2.14 -7.07 -1.10
N GLU A 54 -3.39 -6.81 -0.75
CA GLU A 54 -4.00 -5.49 -0.83
C GLU A 54 -4.55 -5.14 0.55
N TYR A 55 -4.08 -4.01 1.09
CA TYR A 55 -4.60 -3.44 2.32
C TYR A 55 -5.28 -2.12 1.99
N GLN A 56 -6.59 -2.05 2.19
CA GLN A 56 -7.38 -0.86 1.91
C GLN A 56 -7.73 -0.11 3.19
N LEU A 57 -7.25 1.14 3.30
CA LEU A 57 -7.79 2.08 4.26
C LEU A 57 -9.11 2.63 3.70
N GLN A 58 -10.22 2.24 4.33
CA GLN A 58 -11.51 2.83 4.01
C GLN A 58 -11.49 4.31 4.36
N GLY A 59 -12.04 5.13 3.48
CA GLY A 59 -12.14 6.57 3.71
C GLY A 59 -12.98 6.85 4.95
N GLY A 60 -12.74 8.00 5.58
CA GLY A 60 -13.45 8.39 6.79
C GLY A 60 -13.22 9.86 7.13
N SER A 61 -13.78 10.30 8.25
CA SER A 61 -13.59 11.67 8.72
C SER A 61 -13.43 11.69 10.23
N VAL A 62 -12.51 12.51 10.72
CA VAL A 62 -12.30 12.78 12.14
C VAL A 62 -12.76 14.21 12.43
N ASN A 63 -13.74 14.35 13.31
CA ASN A 63 -14.17 15.65 13.81
C ASN A 63 -13.40 15.97 15.09
N SER A 64 -12.69 17.09 15.10
CA SER A 64 -11.97 17.62 16.24
C SER A 64 -12.63 18.91 16.71
N SER A 65 -12.89 19.04 18.01
CA SER A 65 -13.40 20.27 18.60
C SER A 65 -12.61 20.61 19.85
N VAL A 66 -12.28 21.89 20.03
CA VAL A 66 -11.55 22.37 21.21
C VAL A 66 -12.50 23.19 22.07
N MET A 67 -12.66 22.81 23.34
CA MET A 67 -13.35 23.64 24.33
C MET A 67 -12.31 24.52 25.02
N THR A 68 -12.46 25.84 24.92
CA THR A 68 -11.66 26.81 25.69
C THR A 68 -12.45 27.26 26.93
N LEU A 69 -11.79 27.94 27.87
CA LEU A 69 -12.44 28.48 29.08
C LEU A 69 -13.67 29.34 28.76
N ASP A 70 -13.64 30.08 27.65
CA ASP A 70 -14.68 31.05 27.30
C ASP A 70 -15.71 30.52 26.31
N ARG A 71 -15.35 29.54 25.45
CA ARG A 71 -16.23 29.02 24.39
C ARG A 71 -15.74 27.75 23.71
N GLN A 72 -16.69 27.04 23.10
CA GLN A 72 -16.40 25.96 22.16
C GLN A 72 -15.91 26.53 20.82
N GLN A 73 -14.75 26.06 20.36
CA GLN A 73 -14.23 26.39 19.04
C GLN A 73 -14.98 25.61 17.95
N PRO A 74 -15.03 26.13 16.71
CA PRO A 74 -15.63 25.43 15.59
C PRO A 74 -15.04 24.02 15.41
N VAL A 75 -15.91 23.07 15.06
CA VAL A 75 -15.49 21.70 14.74
C VAL A 75 -14.63 21.73 13.48
N GLN A 76 -13.44 21.15 13.56
CA GLN A 76 -12.57 20.90 12.42
C GLN A 76 -12.75 19.46 11.96
N THR A 77 -13.18 19.27 10.72
CA THR A 77 -13.31 17.95 10.11
C THR A 77 -12.09 17.65 9.26
N ILE A 78 -11.39 16.56 9.58
CA ILE A 78 -10.27 16.02 8.80
C ILE A 78 -10.78 14.80 8.04
N THR A 79 -10.82 14.86 6.72
CA THR A 79 -11.23 13.73 5.88
C THR A 79 -10.01 12.91 5.48
N ALA A 80 -10.06 11.61 5.72
CA ALA A 80 -9.08 10.64 5.23
C ALA A 80 -9.60 10.05 3.90
N PRO A 81 -8.89 10.26 2.78
CA PRO A 81 -9.27 9.63 1.52
C PRO A 81 -9.06 8.11 1.59
N LYS A 82 -9.71 7.38 0.68
CA LYS A 82 -9.41 5.97 0.47
C LYS A 82 -7.97 5.82 -0.01
N ARG A 83 -7.19 4.97 0.65
CA ARG A 83 -5.79 4.69 0.29
C ARG A 83 -5.54 3.20 0.31
N ARG A 84 -4.54 2.74 -0.45
CA ARG A 84 -4.20 1.32 -0.60
C ARG A 84 -2.71 1.10 -0.38
N VAL A 85 -2.37 0.02 0.33
CA VAL A 85 -1.02 -0.56 0.34
C VAL A 85 -1.07 -1.86 -0.43
N VAL A 86 -0.18 -2.04 -1.39
CA VAL A 86 -0.13 -3.21 -2.26
C VAL A 86 1.23 -3.88 -2.12
N GLY A 87 1.24 -5.14 -1.70
CA GLY A 87 2.40 -6.02 -1.81
C GLY A 87 2.49 -6.57 -3.23
N VAL A 88 3.57 -6.30 -3.95
CA VAL A 88 3.68 -6.65 -5.39
C VAL A 88 4.10 -8.10 -5.66
N GLY A 89 4.35 -8.90 -4.62
CA GLY A 89 4.85 -10.26 -4.75
C GLY A 89 6.34 -10.35 -5.08
N ASN A 90 6.75 -11.48 -5.63
CA ASN A 90 8.15 -11.79 -5.94
C ASN A 90 8.29 -12.61 -7.23
N VAL A 91 9.31 -12.31 -8.03
CA VAL A 91 9.53 -13.02 -9.31
C VAL A 91 10.53 -14.18 -9.20
N GLY A 92 11.45 -14.12 -8.23
CA GLY A 92 12.62 -15.03 -8.19
C GLY A 92 12.98 -15.62 -6.84
N LYS A 93 12.13 -15.47 -5.80
CA LYS A 93 12.41 -16.05 -4.47
C LYS A 93 12.15 -17.55 -4.44
N GLU A 94 11.09 -18.00 -5.14
CA GLU A 94 10.73 -19.40 -5.31
C GLU A 94 11.14 -19.87 -6.72
N PRO A 95 12.06 -20.84 -6.85
CA PRO A 95 12.48 -21.32 -8.17
C PRO A 95 11.29 -21.86 -8.99
N GLY A 96 11.16 -21.37 -10.23
CA GLY A 96 10.12 -21.82 -11.16
C GLY A 96 8.74 -21.22 -10.92
N LYS A 97 8.62 -20.19 -10.07
CA LYS A 97 7.39 -19.42 -9.86
C LYS A 97 7.70 -17.93 -9.79
N ALA A 98 6.93 -17.14 -10.51
CA ALA A 98 7.00 -15.70 -10.54
C ALA A 98 5.61 -15.11 -10.24
N THR A 99 5.52 -14.32 -9.19
CA THR A 99 4.32 -13.57 -8.81
C THR A 99 4.57 -12.08 -9.03
N TYR A 100 3.65 -11.41 -9.70
CA TYR A 100 3.72 -9.98 -10.00
C TYR A 100 2.35 -9.33 -9.97
N THR A 101 2.34 -7.99 -9.94
CA THR A 101 1.11 -7.18 -9.92
C THR A 101 0.97 -6.38 -11.20
N LEU A 102 -0.21 -6.42 -11.79
CA LEU A 102 -0.63 -5.53 -12.87
C LEU A 102 -1.51 -4.44 -12.26
N TYR A 103 -1.16 -3.18 -12.51
CA TYR A 103 -1.95 -2.03 -12.08
C TYR A 103 -2.17 -1.07 -13.25
N SER A 104 -3.43 -0.68 -13.47
CA SER A 104 -3.82 0.33 -14.45
C SER A 104 -4.30 1.59 -13.72
N PRO A 105 -3.51 2.69 -13.69
CA PRO A 105 -3.88 3.92 -12.98
C PRO A 105 -5.12 4.59 -13.58
N ASN A 106 -5.38 4.40 -14.89
CA ASN A 106 -6.51 5.01 -15.57
C ASN A 106 -7.85 4.36 -15.23
N THR A 107 -7.85 3.08 -14.87
CA THR A 107 -9.07 2.30 -14.59
C THR A 107 -9.16 1.84 -13.15
N ASP A 108 -8.16 2.16 -12.33
CA ASP A 108 -7.98 1.63 -10.97
C ASP A 108 -8.08 0.09 -10.90
N PHE A 109 -7.60 -0.59 -11.94
CA PHE A 109 -7.64 -2.05 -12.02
C PHE A 109 -6.35 -2.62 -11.45
N LEU A 110 -6.48 -3.46 -10.42
CA LEU A 110 -5.39 -4.14 -9.74
C LEU A 110 -5.58 -5.65 -9.85
N GLU A 111 -4.56 -6.36 -10.34
CA GLU A 111 -4.59 -7.81 -10.46
C GLU A 111 -3.25 -8.44 -10.06
N PHE A 112 -3.30 -9.50 -9.26
CA PHE A 112 -2.15 -10.33 -8.95
C PHE A 112 -2.08 -11.50 -9.94
N LYS A 113 -0.89 -11.73 -10.50
CA LYS A 113 -0.64 -12.82 -11.45
C LYS A 113 0.49 -13.71 -10.96
N THR A 114 0.33 -15.01 -11.15
CA THR A 114 1.38 -16.00 -10.91
C THR A 114 1.66 -16.81 -12.16
N VAL A 115 2.94 -16.89 -12.54
CA VAL A 115 3.43 -17.66 -13.68
C VAL A 115 4.44 -18.68 -13.20
N PHE A 116 4.27 -19.93 -13.63
CA PHE A 116 5.25 -20.98 -13.43
C PHE A 116 6.18 -21.08 -14.64
N TYR A 117 7.49 -21.13 -14.38
CA TYR A 117 8.54 -21.21 -15.38
C TYR A 117 9.50 -22.37 -15.10
N GLY A 118 10.29 -22.78 -16.09
CA GLY A 118 11.13 -23.97 -16.00
C GLY A 118 10.39 -25.26 -16.40
N LYS A 119 10.47 -26.32 -15.60
CA LYS A 119 9.89 -27.65 -15.92
C LYS A 119 8.36 -27.70 -15.85
N LYS A 120 7.73 -26.81 -15.08
CA LYS A 120 6.28 -26.59 -15.08
C LYS A 120 6.04 -25.23 -15.75
N LYS A 121 5.65 -25.23 -17.03
CA LYS A 121 5.37 -24.00 -17.80
C LYS A 121 3.88 -23.71 -17.78
N GLY A 122 3.47 -22.47 -17.48
CA GLY A 122 2.09 -22.01 -17.63
C GLY A 122 1.65 -21.00 -16.56
N TYR A 123 0.45 -20.45 -16.73
CA TYR A 123 -0.20 -19.61 -15.72
C TYR A 123 -0.90 -20.50 -14.68
N GLY A 124 -0.73 -20.20 -13.40
CA GLY A 124 -1.58 -20.75 -12.35
C GLY A 124 -2.66 -19.75 -12.00
N ASN A 125 -3.92 -20.18 -12.01
CA ASN A 125 -5.03 -19.43 -11.42
C ASN A 125 -4.96 -19.47 -9.90
#